data_AF-M0NAU6-F1
#
_entry.id   AF-M0NAU6-F1
#
_cell.length_a   1.000
_cell.length_b   1.000
_cell.length_c   1.000
_cell.angle_alpha   90.00
_cell.angle_beta   90.00
_cell.angle_gamma   90.00
#
_symmetry.space_group_name_H-M   'P 1'
#
loop_
_entity.id
_entity.type
_entity.pdbx_description
1 polymer ?
#
loop_
_entity_poly.entity_id
_entity_poly.type
_entity_poly.pdbx_seq_one_letter_code
_entity_poly.pdbx_strand_id
1 'polypeptide(L)'
;MPVITSDRVLENVEHILSSGSGVLDFAVSGEDEYYTWWGTEKSNWEISGVGHIENAEEDRMAIYPIGDAFYCEISADGEEFNTGPVKCVSEESKESASV
;
A
#
# COMPACT_ATOMS: atom_id res chain seq x y z
N MET A 1 6.36 -12.07 7.38
CA MET A 1 6.08 -10.92 6.50
C MET A 1 6.85 -11.09 5.21
N PRO A 2 6.21 -11.53 4.12
CA PRO A 2 6.83 -11.58 2.79
C PRO A 2 7.29 -10.20 2.32
N VAL A 3 8.52 -10.12 1.79
CA VAL A 3 9.09 -8.88 1.26
C VAL A 3 8.85 -8.77 -0.24
N ILE A 4 8.43 -7.59 -0.72
CA ILE A 4 8.28 -7.30 -2.14
C ILE A 4 9.64 -6.85 -2.70
N THR A 5 10.26 -7.72 -3.51
CA THR A 5 11.61 -7.52 -4.06
C THR A 5 11.65 -7.27 -5.57
N SER A 6 10.49 -7.30 -6.23
CA SER A 6 10.32 -7.06 -7.67
C SER A 6 8.95 -6.45 -7.93
N ASP A 7 8.77 -5.87 -9.11
CA ASP A 7 7.49 -5.33 -9.56
C ASP A 7 6.33 -6.32 -9.32
N ARG A 8 5.27 -5.84 -8.67
CA ARG A 8 4.13 -6.66 -8.29
C ARG A 8 2.84 -5.85 -8.26
N VAL A 9 1.75 -6.53 -8.59
CA VAL A 9 0.39 -6.06 -8.36
C VAL A 9 -0.19 -6.81 -7.17
N LEU A 10 -0.80 -6.07 -6.24
CA LEU A 10 -1.63 -6.62 -5.17
C LEU A 10 -3.07 -6.19 -5.39
N GLU A 11 -3.97 -7.16 -5.41
CA GLU A 11 -5.42 -6.97 -5.49
C GLU A 11 -6.03 -7.24 -4.11
N ASN A 12 -7.22 -6.71 -3.85
CA ASN A 12 -7.94 -6.90 -2.58
C ASN A 12 -7.11 -6.49 -1.33
N VAL A 13 -6.41 -5.36 -1.40
CA VAL A 13 -5.65 -4.82 -0.25
C VAL A 13 -6.63 -4.13 0.69
N GLU A 14 -6.89 -4.70 1.86
CA GLU A 14 -7.88 -4.21 2.84
C GLU A 14 -7.43 -2.90 3.49
N HIS A 15 -6.14 -2.80 3.84
CA HIS A 15 -5.53 -1.58 4.35
C HIS A 15 -4.01 -1.60 4.18
N ILE A 16 -3.43 -0.41 4.31
CA ILE A 16 -1.99 -0.18 4.21
C ILE A 16 -1.51 0.41 5.53
N LEU A 17 -0.46 -0.16 6.11
CA LEU A 17 0.28 0.50 7.19
C LEU A 17 1.44 1.27 6.57
N SER A 18 1.50 2.56 6.86
CA SER A 18 2.61 3.42 6.44
C SER A 18 3.43 3.83 7.66
N SER A 19 4.75 3.65 7.57
CA SER A 19 5.69 4.25 8.53
C SER A 19 6.17 5.61 8.02
N GLY A 20 6.48 6.51 8.95
CA GLY A 20 7.15 7.78 8.62
C GLY A 20 8.53 7.61 7.95
N SER A 21 9.11 6.41 7.99
CA SER A 21 10.41 6.08 7.38
C SER A 21 10.32 5.61 5.92
N GLY A 22 9.12 5.51 5.34
CA GLY A 22 8.90 5.08 3.96
C GLY A 22 8.73 3.57 3.77
N VAL A 23 8.40 2.84 4.83
CA VAL A 23 8.01 1.42 4.77
C VAL A 23 6.49 1.33 4.62
N LEU A 24 6.03 0.46 3.73
CA LEU A 24 4.61 0.18 3.51
C LEU A 24 4.35 -1.31 3.76
N ASP A 25 3.37 -1.63 4.60
CA ASP A 25 2.85 -2.98 4.78
C ASP A 25 1.44 -3.08 4.20
N PHE A 26 1.17 -4.10 3.39
CA PHE A 26 -0.11 -4.31 2.71
C PHE A 26 -0.82 -5.53 3.29
N ALA A 27 -2.01 -5.32 3.88
CA ALA A 27 -2.90 -6.40 4.28
C ALA A 27 -3.74 -6.83 3.07
N VAL A 28 -3.58 -8.05 2.60
CA VAL A 28 -4.32 -8.59 1.45
C VAL A 28 -5.38 -9.56 1.96
N SER A 29 -6.63 -9.40 1.53
CA SER A 29 -7.74 -10.27 1.94
C SER A 29 -7.42 -11.74 1.66
N GLY A 30 -7.56 -12.57 2.69
CA GLY A 30 -7.30 -14.01 2.62
C GLY A 30 -5.85 -14.43 2.85
N GLU A 31 -4.95 -13.46 3.05
CA GLU A 31 -3.54 -13.72 3.39
C GLU A 31 -3.32 -13.49 4.89
N ASP A 32 -2.59 -14.41 5.54
CA ASP A 32 -2.36 -14.35 6.99
C ASP A 32 -1.24 -13.35 7.38
N GLU A 33 -0.45 -12.88 6.41
CA GLU A 33 0.71 -12.02 6.64
C GLU A 33 0.68 -10.77 5.75
N TYR A 34 1.26 -9.68 6.25
CA TYR A 34 1.48 -8.48 5.46
C TYR A 34 2.60 -8.68 4.45
N TYR A 35 2.38 -8.17 3.24
CA TYR A 35 3.45 -7.92 2.30
C TYR A 35 4.15 -6.62 2.69
N THR A 36 5.47 -6.65 2.84
CA THR A 36 6.27 -5.48 3.22
C THR A 36 7.05 -4.95 2.02
N TRP A 37 6.96 -3.65 1.80
CA TRP A 37 7.77 -2.91 0.85
C TRP A 37 8.68 -1.93 1.60
N TRP A 38 9.98 -2.18 1.51
CA TRP A 38 11.00 -1.37 2.19
C TRP A 38 11.48 -0.25 1.26
N GLY A 39 10.86 0.92 1.44
CA GLY A 39 11.28 2.14 0.79
C GLY A 39 12.27 2.96 1.63
N THR A 40 12.22 4.26 1.39
CA THR A 40 13.01 5.31 2.03
C THR A 40 12.10 6.51 2.30
N GLU A 41 12.54 7.45 3.13
CA GLU A 41 11.79 8.71 3.36
C GLU A 41 11.59 9.56 2.08
N LYS A 42 12.35 9.27 1.01
CA LYS A 42 12.28 9.94 -0.29
C LYS A 42 11.52 9.14 -1.34
N SER A 43 10.97 8.00 -0.94
CA SER A 43 10.29 7.11 -1.85
C SER A 43 9.00 7.72 -2.38
N ASN A 44 8.70 7.42 -3.63
CA ASN A 44 7.52 7.89 -4.30
C ASN A 44 6.37 6.89 -4.10
N TRP A 45 5.35 7.30 -3.37
CA TRP A 45 4.13 6.53 -3.21
C TRP A 45 2.92 7.46 -3.21
N GLU A 46 1.82 6.95 -3.76
CA GLU A 46 0.55 7.66 -3.85
C GLU A 46 -0.58 6.69 -3.52
N ILE A 47 -1.45 7.08 -2.60
CA ILE A 47 -2.66 6.32 -2.23
C ILE A 47 -3.85 7.25 -2.46
N SER A 48 -4.71 6.88 -3.39
CA SER A 48 -5.92 7.62 -3.76
C SER A 48 -7.18 6.82 -3.41
N GLY A 49 -8.29 7.54 -3.17
CA GLY A 49 -9.53 6.91 -2.71
C GLY A 49 -9.46 6.45 -1.26
N VAL A 50 -8.82 7.25 -0.39
CA VAL A 50 -8.71 6.96 1.06
C VAL A 50 -10.02 7.30 1.75
N GLY A 51 -10.60 6.35 2.46
CA GLY A 51 -11.86 6.50 3.20
C GLY A 51 -11.61 7.03 4.61
N HIS A 52 -10.72 6.38 5.36
CA HIS A 52 -10.25 6.89 6.65
C HIS A 52 -8.78 6.56 6.90
N ILE A 53 -8.20 7.34 7.80
CA ILE A 53 -6.86 7.12 8.33
C ILE A 53 -6.98 7.11 9.84
N GLU A 54 -6.36 6.12 10.48
CA GLU A 54 -6.25 6.07 11.92
C GLU A 54 -4.80 5.92 12.37
N ASN A 55 -4.55 6.42 13.58
CA ASN A 55 -3.28 6.20 14.24
C ASN A 55 -3.22 4.73 14.67
N ALA A 56 -2.30 3.99 14.07
CA ALA A 56 -2.01 2.59 14.42
C ALA A 56 -0.85 2.55 15.43
N GLU A 57 -0.43 1.34 15.83
CA GLU A 57 0.67 1.17 16.78
C GLU A 57 1.98 1.84 16.31
N GLU A 58 2.70 2.41 17.28
CA GLU A 58 4.05 3.01 17.21
C GLU A 58 4.43 3.64 15.85
N ASP A 59 4.09 4.93 15.69
CA ASP A 59 4.45 5.80 14.55
C ASP A 59 3.98 5.31 13.17
N ARG A 60 2.97 4.43 13.14
CA ARG A 60 2.32 3.96 11.92
C ARG A 60 0.92 4.56 11.75
N MET A 61 0.56 4.75 10.49
CA MET A 61 -0.80 5.13 10.10
C MET A 61 -1.41 3.98 9.35
N ALA A 62 -2.60 3.54 9.76
CA ALA A 62 -3.40 2.62 8.98
C ALA A 62 -4.28 3.41 8.03
N ILE A 63 -4.20 3.09 6.74
CA ILE A 63 -4.86 3.78 5.64
C ILE A 63 -5.86 2.81 5.02
N TYR A 64 -7.14 3.17 5.06
CA TYR A 64 -8.24 2.34 4.58
C TYR A 64 -8.88 2.95 3.32
N PRO A 65 -9.36 2.10 2.39
CA PRO A 65 -9.98 2.57 1.15
C PRO A 65 -11.38 3.14 1.40
N ILE A 66 -11.86 3.94 0.45
CA ILE A 66 -13.29 4.10 0.21
C ILE A 66 -13.77 2.79 -0.42
N GLY A 67 -14.72 2.12 0.23
CA GLY A 67 -15.20 0.81 -0.18
C GLY A 67 -14.45 -0.31 0.53
N ASP A 68 -14.29 -1.44 -0.17
CA ASP A 68 -13.81 -2.69 0.44
C ASP A 68 -12.29 -2.89 0.31
N ALA A 69 -11.66 -2.42 -0.77
CA ALA A 69 -10.25 -2.69 -1.03
C ALA A 69 -9.54 -1.64 -1.89
N PHE A 70 -8.21 -1.65 -1.80
CA PHE A 70 -7.30 -1.05 -2.77
C PHE A 70 -6.82 -2.07 -3.80
N TYR A 71 -6.51 -1.56 -4.99
CA TYR A 71 -5.63 -2.18 -5.95
C TYR A 71 -4.31 -1.43 -5.97
N CYS A 72 -3.19 -2.13 -5.81
CA CYS A 72 -1.86 -1.55 -5.70
C CYS A 72 -0.90 -2.04 -6.78
N GLU A 73 -0.31 -1.12 -7.52
CA GLU A 73 0.84 -1.36 -8.41
C GLU A 73 2.12 -0.93 -7.67
N ILE A 74 3.06 -1.85 -7.51
CA ILE A 74 4.24 -1.68 -6.65
C ILE A 74 5.49 -1.95 -7.48
N SER A 75 6.37 -0.95 -7.58
CA SER A 75 7.70 -1.13 -8.14
C SER A 75 8.75 -1.38 -7.06
N ALA A 76 9.59 -2.38 -7.29
CA ALA A 76 10.69 -2.74 -6.41
C ALA A 76 11.86 -3.30 -7.21
N ASP A 77 13.08 -2.95 -6.80
CA ASP A 77 14.32 -3.38 -7.43
C ASP A 77 15.18 -4.25 -6.50
N GLY A 78 14.72 -4.50 -5.27
CA GLY A 78 15.41 -5.31 -4.28
C GLY A 78 14.70 -5.34 -2.92
N GLU A 79 15.38 -5.91 -1.93
CA GLU A 79 14.84 -6.11 -0.58
C GLU A 79 14.58 -4.79 0.16
N GLU A 80 15.41 -3.77 -0.05
CA GLU A 80 15.38 -2.50 0.70
C GLU A 80 15.73 -1.29 -0.19
N PHE A 81 15.48 -0.10 0.35
CA PHE A 81 15.78 1.20 -0.28
C PHE A 81 15.06 1.44 -1.62
N ASN A 82 13.89 0.83 -1.80
CA ASN A 82 13.09 0.98 -3.00
C ASN A 82 12.61 2.42 -3.16
N THR A 83 12.72 2.99 -4.36
CA THR A 83 12.32 4.40 -4.61
C THR A 83 10.89 4.54 -5.11
N GLY A 84 10.24 3.44 -5.49
CA GLY A 84 8.88 3.41 -6.03
C GLY A 84 8.88 3.49 -7.57
N PRO A 85 7.71 3.75 -8.19
CA PRO A 85 6.47 4.17 -7.54
C PRO A 85 5.74 3.03 -6.83
N VAL A 86 4.99 3.39 -5.78
CA VAL A 86 3.84 2.62 -5.29
C VAL A 86 2.58 3.42 -5.58
N LYS A 87 1.60 2.81 -6.24
CA LYS A 87 0.32 3.45 -6.54
C LYS A 87 -0.82 2.56 -6.09
N CYS A 88 -1.60 3.04 -5.14
CA CYS A 88 -2.80 2.35 -4.68
C CYS A 88 -4.04 3.21 -4.95
N VAL A 89 -5.09 2.58 -5.46
CA VAL A 89 -6.38 3.23 -5.73
C VAL A 89 -7.50 2.36 -5.18
N SER A 90 -8.51 2.96 -4.54
CA SER A 90 -9.67 2.18 -4.10
C SER A 90 -10.46 1.69 -5.30
N GLU A 91 -11.07 0.50 -5.18
CA GLU A 91 -11.85 -0.09 -6.26
C GLU A 91 -13.03 0.81 -6.68
N GLU A 92 -13.72 1.43 -5.73
CA GLU A 92 -14.80 2.39 -6.04
C GLU A 92 -14.29 3.65 -6.78
N SER A 93 -13.05 4.05 -6.53
CA SER A 93 -12.43 5.18 -7.24
C SER A 93 -12.07 4.83 -8.69
N LYS A 94 -11.76 3.55 -8.98
CA LYS A 94 -11.54 3.08 -10.37
C LYS A 94 -12.83 3.11 -11.18
N GLU A 95 -13.96 2.74 -10.58
CA GLU A 95 -15.26 2.75 -11.26
C GLU A 95 -15.72 4.17 -11.59
N SER A 96 -15.50 5.12 -10.68
CA SER A 96 -15.86 6.53 -10.88
C SER A 96 -15.06 7.23 -11.99
N ALA A 97 -13.84 6.76 -12.30
CA ALA A 97 -12.98 7.32 -13.35
C ALA A 97 -13.25 6.74 -14.75
N SER A 98 -14.12 5.72 -14.85
CA SER A 98 -14.42 5.01 -16.10
C SER A 98 -15.74 5.44 -16.77
N VAL A 99 -16.36 6.52 -16.28
CA VAL A 99 -17.62 7.10 -16.78
C VAL A 99 -17.41 8.44 -17.47
#